data_AF-A0A7V8A7M6-F1
#
_entry.id   AF-A0A7V8A7M6-F1
#
_cell.length_a   1.000
_cell.length_b   1.000
_cell.length_c   1.000
_cell.angle_alpha   90.00
_cell.angle_beta   90.00
_cell.angle_gamma   90.00
#
_symmetry.space_group_name_H-M   'P 1'
#
loop_
_entity.id
_entity.type
_entity.pdbx_description
1 polymer ?
#
loop_
_entity_poly.entity_id
_entity_poly.type
_entity_poly.pdbx_seq_one_letter_code
_entity_poly.pdbx_strand_id
1 'polypeptide(L)'
;MFKKLALFAIIIATNVACNNVYEPKPYVQVQHPEWSKDAVLYELNTRHFTKEGTFAAAQVQIPRLKAMGVDVIWLMPIHPIGVKNRKGSLGSPYSVQDFRAVNPEFGTLADLKSFVDAAHAQNMHVILDLVANHTAWDNVMMAQHPDWWEKDHNGNYHP
;
A
#
# COMPACT_ATOMS: atom_id res chain seq x y z
N MET A 1 -51.23 -64.80 -29.09
CA MET A 1 -50.19 -65.32 -28.16
C MET A 1 -48.83 -64.90 -28.72
N PHE A 2 -47.88 -64.49 -27.86
CA PHE A 2 -46.59 -63.83 -28.11
C PHE A 2 -46.57 -62.29 -28.00
N LYS A 3 -46.28 -61.84 -26.77
CA LYS A 3 -45.88 -60.48 -26.38
C LYS A 3 -44.44 -60.23 -26.87
N LYS A 4 -44.19 -59.13 -27.60
CA LYS A 4 -42.83 -58.58 -27.78
C LYS A 4 -42.56 -57.58 -26.66
N LEU A 5 -41.69 -57.95 -25.74
CA LEU A 5 -41.19 -57.09 -24.67
C LEU A 5 -40.05 -56.24 -25.25
N ALA A 6 -40.26 -54.94 -25.41
CA ALA A 6 -39.19 -54.01 -25.79
C ALA A 6 -38.44 -53.60 -24.52
N LEU A 7 -37.21 -54.06 -24.38
CA LEU A 7 -36.32 -53.71 -23.28
C LEU A 7 -35.64 -52.37 -23.63
N PHE A 8 -36.08 -51.28 -23.00
CA PHE A 8 -35.38 -50.00 -23.05
C PHE A 8 -34.21 -50.03 -22.07
N ALA A 9 -32.98 -50.13 -22.59
CA ALA A 9 -31.78 -49.93 -21.79
C ALA A 9 -31.58 -48.42 -21.58
N ILE A 10 -31.79 -47.95 -20.34
CA ILE A 10 -31.39 -46.60 -19.94
C ILE A 10 -29.88 -46.63 -19.73
N ILE A 11 -29.14 -46.09 -20.70
CA ILE A 11 -27.72 -45.81 -20.53
C ILE A 11 -27.61 -44.54 -19.69
N ILE A 12 -27.36 -44.69 -18.39
CA ILE A 12 -26.94 -43.57 -17.55
C ILE A 12 -25.49 -43.27 -17.93
N ALA A 13 -25.30 -42.32 -18.84
CA ALA A 13 -24.00 -41.73 -19.09
C ALA A 13 -23.60 -40.96 -17.83
N THR A 14 -22.83 -41.59 -16.95
CA THR A 14 -22.11 -40.87 -15.90
C THR A 14 -21.15 -39.92 -16.60
N ASN A 15 -21.48 -38.62 -16.59
CA ASN A 15 -20.53 -37.57 -16.90
C ASN A 15 -19.44 -37.62 -15.83
N VAL A 16 -18.46 -38.51 -16.03
CA VAL A 16 -17.16 -38.38 -15.39
C VAL A 16 -16.54 -37.18 -16.08
N ALA A 17 -16.74 -36.00 -15.48
CA ALA A 17 -16.01 -34.81 -15.87
C ALA A 17 -14.52 -35.13 -15.68
N CYS A 18 -13.84 -35.45 -16.79
CA CYS A 18 -12.39 -35.52 -16.82
C CYS A 18 -11.88 -34.12 -16.49
N ASN A 19 -11.46 -33.91 -15.25
CA ASN A 19 -10.69 -32.73 -14.86
C ASN A 19 -9.38 -32.77 -15.65
N ASN A 20 -9.32 -32.02 -16.76
CA ASN A 20 -8.14 -31.93 -17.59
C ASN A 20 -7.06 -31.14 -16.82
N VAL A 21 -6.02 -31.84 -16.37
CA VAL A 21 -4.88 -31.24 -15.66
C VAL A 21 -4.12 -30.20 -16.48
N TYR A 22 -4.39 -30.11 -17.79
CA TYR A 22 -3.82 -29.11 -18.70
C TYR A 22 -4.73 -27.90 -18.94
N GLU A 23 -5.90 -27.80 -18.30
CA GLU A 23 -6.72 -26.59 -18.42
C GLU A 23 -6.04 -25.40 -17.73
N PRO A 24 -5.82 -24.27 -18.45
CA PRO A 24 -5.32 -23.05 -17.84
C PRO A 24 -6.30 -22.55 -16.78
N LYS A 25 -5.85 -22.49 -15.54
CA LYS A 25 -6.57 -21.83 -14.46
C LYS A 25 -6.17 -20.36 -14.41
N PRO A 26 -7.07 -19.45 -13.99
CA PRO A 26 -6.68 -18.08 -13.70
C PRO A 26 -5.51 -18.09 -12.71
N TYR A 27 -4.37 -17.55 -13.12
CA TYR A 27 -3.15 -17.51 -12.30
C TYR A 27 -3.34 -16.62 -11.05
N VAL A 28 -4.27 -15.66 -11.16
CA VAL A 28 -4.66 -14.74 -10.08
C VAL A 28 -6.17 -14.80 -9.95
N GLN A 29 -6.66 -15.16 -8.76
CA GLN A 29 -8.08 -15.15 -8.42
C GLN A 29 -8.53 -13.89 -7.69
N VAL A 30 -7.62 -12.92 -7.53
CA VAL A 30 -7.93 -11.63 -6.91
C VAL A 30 -8.76 -10.81 -7.90
N GLN A 31 -9.98 -10.47 -7.50
CA GLN A 31 -10.81 -9.52 -8.23
C GLN A 31 -10.49 -8.11 -7.73
N HIS A 32 -9.98 -7.26 -8.61
CA HIS A 32 -9.78 -5.85 -8.30
C HIS A 32 -11.13 -5.11 -8.29
N PRO A 33 -11.32 -4.13 -7.39
CA PRO A 33 -12.47 -3.25 -7.45
C PRO A 33 -12.54 -2.55 -8.82
N GLU A 34 -13.74 -2.44 -9.42
CA GLU A 34 -13.87 -1.83 -10.74
C GLU A 34 -13.37 -0.38 -10.79
N TRP A 35 -13.58 0.39 -9.72
CA TRP A 35 -13.12 1.79 -9.63
C TRP A 35 -11.60 1.94 -9.76
N SER A 36 -10.82 0.93 -9.38
CA SER A 36 -9.36 1.06 -9.34
C SER A 36 -8.70 0.97 -10.72
N LYS A 37 -9.44 0.57 -11.76
CA LYS A 37 -8.91 0.42 -13.12
C LYS A 37 -8.64 1.76 -13.81
N ASP A 38 -9.44 2.77 -13.46
CA ASP A 38 -9.39 4.11 -14.06
C ASP A 38 -9.02 5.20 -13.03
N ALA A 39 -8.53 4.80 -11.86
CA ALA A 39 -8.25 5.72 -10.77
C ALA A 39 -7.06 6.65 -11.07
N VAL A 40 -7.21 7.93 -10.73
CA VAL A 40 -6.13 8.92 -10.83
C VAL A 40 -5.37 9.03 -9.50
N LEU A 41 -4.09 8.67 -9.53
CA LEU A 41 -3.18 8.81 -8.40
C LEU A 41 -2.47 10.17 -8.42
N TYR A 42 -2.40 10.81 -7.26
CA TYR A 42 -1.62 12.03 -7.05
C TYR A 42 -0.61 11.81 -5.93
N GLU A 43 0.67 11.76 -6.29
CA GLU A 43 1.76 11.70 -5.31
C GLU A 43 1.98 13.08 -4.68
N LEU A 44 1.94 13.13 -3.35
CA LEU A 44 1.96 14.34 -2.55
C LEU A 44 3.17 14.33 -1.62
N ASN A 45 4.05 15.31 -1.82
CA ASN A 45 5.13 15.63 -0.90
C ASN A 45 4.62 16.59 0.19
N THR A 46 4.31 16.09 1.39
CA THR A 46 3.70 16.91 2.47
C THR A 46 4.51 18.17 2.79
N ARG A 47 5.84 18.05 2.83
CA ARG A 47 6.76 19.16 3.12
C ARG A 47 6.62 20.32 2.13
N HIS A 48 6.44 20.02 0.85
CA HIS A 48 6.51 21.01 -0.24
C HIS A 48 5.16 21.36 -0.86
N PHE A 49 4.10 20.64 -0.51
CA PHE A 49 2.79 20.82 -1.13
C PHE A 49 2.12 22.13 -0.75
N THR A 50 2.32 22.59 0.49
CA THR A 50 1.90 23.92 0.95
C THR A 50 3.08 24.67 1.55
N LYS A 51 2.90 25.96 1.82
CA LYS A 51 3.92 26.79 2.46
C LYS A 51 4.26 26.30 3.88
N GLU A 52 3.26 25.82 4.59
CA GLU A 52 3.38 25.32 5.96
C GLU A 52 3.98 23.90 6.00
N GLY A 53 3.76 23.10 4.95
CA GLY A 53 4.30 21.74 4.86
C GLY A 53 3.64 20.74 5.82
N THR A 54 2.39 20.96 6.23
CA THR A 54 1.69 20.14 7.25
C THR A 54 0.45 19.44 6.70
N PHE A 55 0.01 18.37 7.38
CA PHE A 55 -1.24 17.67 7.04
C PHE A 55 -2.45 18.59 7.15
N ALA A 56 -2.51 19.44 8.18
CA ALA A 56 -3.60 20.40 8.36
C ALA A 56 -3.70 21.38 7.19
N ALA A 57 -2.58 21.89 6.69
CA ALA A 57 -2.58 22.78 5.52
C ALA A 57 -2.91 22.03 4.22
N ALA A 58 -2.40 20.81 4.06
CA ALA A 58 -2.71 19.96 2.91
C ALA A 58 -4.20 19.56 2.87
N GLN A 59 -4.83 19.34 4.04
CA GLN A 59 -6.24 18.98 4.16
C GLN A 59 -7.16 20.02 3.52
N VAL A 60 -6.83 21.31 3.67
CA VAL A 60 -7.60 22.42 3.06
C VAL A 60 -7.62 22.34 1.53
N GLN A 61 -6.65 21.66 0.91
CA GLN A 61 -6.54 21.52 -0.54
C GLN A 61 -7.27 20.29 -1.09
N ILE A 62 -7.80 19.40 -0.25
CA ILE A 62 -8.49 18.18 -0.71
C ILE A 62 -9.64 18.50 -1.68
N PRO A 63 -10.52 19.50 -1.45
CA PRO A 63 -11.54 19.87 -2.43
C PRO A 63 -10.97 20.25 -3.80
N ARG A 64 -9.81 20.92 -3.83
CA ARG A 64 -9.11 21.27 -5.08
C ARG A 64 -8.59 20.03 -5.79
N LEU A 65 -8.01 19.08 -5.06
CA LEU A 65 -7.55 17.80 -5.63
C LEU A 65 -8.72 16.98 -6.18
N LYS A 66 -9.86 16.93 -5.48
CA LYS A 66 -11.04 16.23 -5.97
C LYS A 66 -11.59 16.87 -7.25
N ALA A 67 -11.67 18.20 -7.30
CA ALA A 67 -12.11 18.92 -8.50
C ALA A 67 -11.19 18.69 -9.72
N MET A 68 -9.92 18.36 -9.49
CA MET A 68 -8.96 17.99 -10.53
C MET A 68 -9.15 16.55 -11.04
N GLY A 69 -9.99 15.75 -10.37
CA GLY A 69 -10.25 14.35 -10.73
C GLY A 69 -9.37 13.34 -10.00
N VAL A 70 -8.69 13.73 -8.91
CA VAL A 70 -7.89 12.79 -8.12
C VAL A 70 -8.79 11.82 -7.35
N ASP A 71 -8.46 10.53 -7.41
CA ASP A 71 -9.14 9.47 -6.66
C ASP A 71 -8.30 8.96 -5.50
N VAL A 72 -6.97 8.92 -5.66
CA VAL A 72 -6.05 8.40 -4.65
C VAL A 72 -4.94 9.41 -4.38
N ILE A 73 -4.79 9.82 -3.13
CA ILE A 73 -3.62 10.59 -2.68
C ILE A 73 -2.56 9.61 -2.19
N TRP A 74 -1.40 9.62 -2.82
CA TRP A 74 -0.23 8.89 -2.36
C TRP A 74 0.67 9.83 -1.58
N LEU A 75 0.74 9.64 -0.26
CA LEU A 75 1.66 10.41 0.57
C LEU A 75 3.07 9.82 0.47
N MET A 76 4.04 10.66 0.10
CA MET A 76 5.47 10.38 0.35
C MET A 76 5.70 10.04 1.84
N PRO A 77 6.84 9.41 2.22
CA PRO A 77 7.02 8.91 3.57
C PRO A 77 6.76 9.96 4.66
N ILE A 78 5.91 9.60 5.62
CA ILE A 78 5.38 10.49 6.64
C ILE A 78 6.10 10.37 7.98
N HIS A 79 7.11 9.53 8.06
CA HIS A 79 7.77 9.12 9.30
C HIS A 79 8.92 10.05 9.68
N PRO A 80 9.32 10.11 10.97
CA PRO A 80 10.51 10.84 11.39
C PRO A 80 11.75 10.41 10.61
N ILE A 81 12.59 11.39 10.28
CA ILE A 81 13.78 11.21 9.45
C ILE A 81 15.03 11.09 10.32
N GLY A 82 15.87 10.09 10.04
CA GLY A 82 17.10 9.84 10.76
C GLY A 82 18.05 11.04 10.81
N VAL A 83 18.79 11.16 11.90
CA VAL A 83 19.77 12.24 12.12
C VAL A 83 21.17 11.77 11.73
N LYS A 84 21.50 10.50 12.01
CA LYS A 84 22.83 9.95 11.73
C LYS A 84 23.03 9.76 10.23
N ASN A 85 24.16 10.28 9.71
CA ASN A 85 24.49 10.30 8.28
C ASN A 85 23.43 10.96 7.39
N ARG A 86 22.65 11.90 7.95
CA ARG A 86 21.61 12.63 7.22
C ARG A 86 22.21 13.39 6.04
N LYS A 87 21.57 13.27 4.88
CA LYS A 87 21.89 14.06 3.69
C LYS A 87 21.14 15.40 3.72
N GLY A 88 21.86 16.50 3.59
CA GLY A 88 21.30 17.85 3.67
C GLY A 88 20.80 18.19 5.08
N SER A 89 20.10 19.32 5.21
CA SER A 89 19.62 19.82 6.51
C SER A 89 18.44 19.03 7.06
N LEU A 90 17.43 18.78 6.22
CA LEU A 90 16.17 18.13 6.62
C LEU A 90 16.16 16.61 6.41
N GLY A 91 17.09 16.09 5.61
CA GLY A 91 17.12 14.67 5.28
C GLY A 91 16.12 14.25 4.21
N SER A 92 16.36 13.07 3.66
CA SER A 92 15.43 12.39 2.76
C SER A 92 14.29 11.76 3.56
N PRO A 93 13.02 11.90 3.15
CA PRO A 93 11.89 11.22 3.81
C PRO A 93 12.03 9.69 3.78
N TYR A 94 12.82 9.16 2.83
CA TYR A 94 13.09 7.72 2.70
C TYR A 94 14.09 7.17 3.73
N SER A 95 14.77 8.03 4.51
CA SER A 95 15.66 7.59 5.59
C SER A 95 14.90 7.55 6.92
N VAL A 96 14.04 6.54 7.09
CA VAL A 96 13.06 6.44 8.19
C VAL A 96 13.71 6.05 9.53
N GLN A 97 13.47 6.86 10.56
CA GLN A 97 13.92 6.63 11.94
C GLN A 97 12.92 5.80 12.77
N ASP A 98 11.62 6.00 12.56
CA ASP A 98 10.57 5.25 13.26
C ASP A 98 9.31 5.09 12.40
N PHE A 99 9.08 3.87 11.91
CA PHE A 99 7.91 3.52 11.09
C PHE A 99 6.57 3.61 11.84
N ARG A 100 6.57 3.73 13.16
CA ARG A 100 5.34 3.79 13.97
C ARG A 100 4.95 5.21 14.35
N ALA A 101 5.78 6.19 14.02
CA ALA A 101 5.58 7.59 14.35
C ALA A 101 5.25 8.43 13.11
N VAL A 102 4.65 9.59 13.35
CA VAL A 102 4.45 10.66 12.36
C VAL A 102 5.56 11.69 12.54
N ASN A 103 6.14 12.16 11.44
CA ASN A 103 7.15 13.20 11.46
C ASN A 103 6.55 14.48 12.06
N PRO A 104 7.10 15.01 13.16
CA PRO A 104 6.57 16.21 13.80
C PRO A 104 6.63 17.45 12.91
N GLU A 105 7.44 17.44 11.85
CA GLU A 105 7.43 18.47 10.80
C GLU A 105 6.05 18.59 10.12
N PHE A 106 5.33 17.48 9.96
CA PHE A 106 4.06 17.43 9.25
C PHE A 106 2.84 17.60 10.17
N GLY A 107 3.06 17.56 11.48
CA GLY A 107 2.03 17.61 12.52
C GLY A 107 2.01 16.36 13.38
N THR A 108 0.83 16.01 13.87
CA THR A 108 0.60 14.88 14.79
C THR A 108 -0.11 13.71 14.10
N LEU A 109 -0.19 12.57 14.80
CA LEU A 109 -1.04 11.46 14.36
C LEU A 109 -2.51 11.85 14.22
N ALA A 110 -2.99 12.78 15.06
CA ALA A 110 -4.36 13.29 14.96
C ALA A 110 -4.56 14.13 13.69
N ASP A 111 -3.55 14.92 13.29
CA ASP A 111 -3.59 15.69 12.05
C ASP A 111 -3.59 14.79 10.81
N LEU A 112 -2.76 13.74 10.81
CA LEU A 112 -2.80 12.73 9.76
C LEU A 112 -4.16 12.04 9.68
N LYS A 113 -4.73 11.66 10.83
CA LYS A 113 -6.07 11.05 10.86
C LYS A 113 -7.13 12.00 10.30
N SER A 114 -7.10 13.27 10.70
CA SER A 114 -8.01 14.30 10.18
C SER A 114 -7.88 14.46 8.66
N PHE A 115 -6.66 14.46 8.13
CA PHE A 115 -6.40 14.52 6.69
C PHE A 115 -7.02 13.31 5.95
N VAL A 116 -6.79 12.10 6.47
CA VAL A 116 -7.34 10.86 5.91
C VAL A 116 -8.88 10.85 5.97
N ASP A 117 -9.46 11.24 7.10
CA ASP A 117 -10.92 11.34 7.27
C ASP A 117 -11.54 12.33 6.27
N ALA A 118 -10.88 13.48 6.04
CA ALA A 118 -11.32 14.47 5.07
C ALA A 118 -11.23 14.00 3.61
N ALA A 119 -10.22 13.19 3.26
CA ALA A 119 -10.11 12.57 1.95
C ALA A 119 -11.24 11.55 1.74
N HIS A 120 -11.47 10.68 2.74
CA HIS A 120 -12.55 9.70 2.70
C HIS A 120 -13.93 10.36 2.58
N ALA A 121 -14.16 11.50 3.26
CA ALA A 121 -15.40 12.26 3.15
C ALA A 121 -15.70 12.77 1.72
N GLN A 122 -14.69 12.81 0.84
CA GLN A 122 -14.84 13.17 -0.58
C GLN A 122 -14.78 11.97 -1.53
N ASN A 123 -14.93 10.75 -1.00
CA ASN A 123 -14.76 9.50 -1.77
C ASN A 123 -13.41 9.45 -2.48
N MET A 124 -12.35 9.86 -1.79
CA MET A 124 -10.96 9.66 -2.19
C MET A 124 -10.31 8.62 -1.28
N HIS A 125 -9.21 8.03 -1.73
CA HIS A 125 -8.39 7.10 -0.96
C HIS A 125 -7.04 7.73 -0.61
N VAL A 126 -6.42 7.25 0.47
CA VAL A 126 -5.06 7.63 0.85
C VAL A 126 -4.20 6.37 0.93
N ILE A 127 -3.03 6.40 0.29
CA ILE A 127 -2.00 5.37 0.44
C ILE A 127 -0.74 5.98 1.05
N LEU A 128 -0.06 5.20 1.89
CA LEU A 128 1.20 5.59 2.52
C LEU A 128 2.36 4.89 1.82
N ASP A 129 3.45 5.64 1.60
CA ASP A 129 4.71 5.09 1.13
C ASP A 129 5.37 4.23 2.23
N LEU A 130 5.62 2.95 1.92
CA LEU A 130 6.24 1.98 2.82
C LEU A 130 7.68 1.69 2.36
N VAL A 131 8.65 2.26 3.07
CA VAL A 131 10.08 2.11 2.76
C VAL A 131 10.65 0.91 3.54
N ALA A 132 10.33 -0.30 3.12
CA ALA A 132 10.70 -1.52 3.86
C ALA A 132 12.10 -2.08 3.54
N ASN A 133 12.75 -1.62 2.47
CA ASN A 133 14.05 -2.16 2.04
C ASN A 133 15.21 -1.74 2.95
N HIS A 134 15.13 -0.56 3.56
CA HIS A 134 16.23 0.03 4.33
C HIS A 134 15.67 1.01 5.37
N THR A 135 16.50 1.43 6.32
CA THR A 135 16.16 2.38 7.38
C THR A 135 17.21 3.48 7.53
N ALA A 136 16.92 4.46 8.37
CA ALA A 136 17.98 5.33 8.88
C ALA A 136 18.99 4.56 9.75
N TRP A 137 20.19 5.12 9.88
CA TRP A 137 21.28 4.58 10.71
C TRP A 137 20.99 4.62 12.22
N ASP A 138 20.01 5.43 12.62
CA ASP A 138 19.54 5.62 13.99
C ASP A 138 18.07 5.19 14.13
N ASN A 139 17.62 4.22 13.31
CA ASN A 139 16.28 3.68 13.40
C ASN A 139 16.05 2.93 14.73
N VAL A 140 14.89 3.18 15.36
CA VAL A 140 14.56 2.65 16.70
C VAL A 140 14.54 1.13 16.77
N MET A 141 14.19 0.46 15.66
CA MET A 141 14.11 -1.00 15.60
C MET A 141 15.50 -1.64 15.53
N MET A 142 16.54 -0.95 15.04
CA MET A 142 17.91 -1.49 15.04
C MET A 142 18.44 -1.79 16.45
N ALA A 143 18.02 -0.99 17.44
CA ALA A 143 18.39 -1.21 18.84
C ALA A 143 17.59 -2.37 19.47
N GLN A 144 16.36 -2.59 19.01
CA GLN A 144 15.44 -3.61 19.55
C GLN A 144 15.63 -4.98 18.90
N HIS A 145 15.97 -5.00 17.61
CA HIS A 145 16.07 -6.16 16.74
C HIS A 145 17.31 -6.09 15.84
N PRO A 146 18.52 -6.06 16.41
CA PRO A 146 19.76 -5.92 15.65
C PRO A 146 20.01 -7.07 14.66
N ASP A 147 19.33 -8.21 14.83
CA ASP A 147 19.38 -9.38 13.96
C ASP A 147 18.63 -9.23 12.64
N TRP A 148 17.78 -8.20 12.50
CA TRP A 148 17.05 -7.94 11.25
C TRP A 148 17.88 -7.23 10.18
N TRP A 149 19.06 -6.70 10.54
CA TRP A 149 19.91 -5.95 9.62
C TRP A 149 21.11 -6.74 9.15
N GLU A 150 21.41 -6.60 7.86
CA GLU A 150 22.65 -7.10 7.29
C GLU A 150 23.86 -6.37 7.87
N LYS A 151 24.97 -7.11 7.98
CA LYS A 151 26.28 -6.58 8.39
C LYS A 151 27.29 -6.83 7.29
N ASP A 152 28.20 -5.88 7.08
CA ASP A 152 29.35 -6.09 6.20
C ASP A 152 30.34 -7.12 6.78
N HIS A 153 31.39 -7.39 6.01
CA HIS A 153 32.47 -8.29 6.42
C HIS A 153 33.26 -7.80 7.66
N ASN A 154 33.12 -6.53 8.05
CA ASN A 154 33.73 -5.95 9.25
C ASN A 154 32.77 -5.97 10.45
N GLY A 155 31.53 -6.45 10.27
CA GLY A 155 30.49 -6.46 11.29
C GLY A 155 29.72 -5.15 11.46
N ASN A 156 29.92 -4.16 10.57
CA ASN A 156 29.17 -2.90 10.59
C ASN A 156 27.78 -3.10 9.98
N TYR A 157 26.77 -2.46 10.55
CA TYR A 157 25.42 -2.47 9.98
C TYR A 157 25.38 -1.79 8.61
N HIS A 158 24.61 -2.38 7.71
CA HIS A 158 24.16 -1.77 6.45
C HIS A 158 22.63 -1.57 6.51
N PRO A 159 22.18 -0.47 7.14
CA PRO A 159 20.77 -0.17 7.30
C PRO A 159 20.08 0.35 6.05
#